data_AF-A0AAE1GHA2-F1
#
_entry.id   AF-A0AAE1GHA2-F1
#
_cell.length_a   1.000
_cell.length_b   1.000
_cell.length_c   1.000
_cell.angle_alpha   90.00
_cell.angle_beta   90.00
_cell.angle_gamma   90.00
#
_symmetry.space_group_name_H-M   'P 1'
#
loop_
_entity.id
_entity.type
_entity.pdbx_description
1 polymer ?
#
loop_
_entity_poly.entity_id
_entity_poly.type
_entity_poly.pdbx_seq_one_letter_code
_entity_poly.pdbx_strand_id
1 'polypeptide(L)'
;MWRFQYGQLNTGAVIMEVLGSLLGQGLYGRLSTSRSNHMLVASWLVFGVVVSTGYRGSLIASLTLPRQPPRPETVEELVTAVER
;
A
#
# COMPACT_ATOMS: atom_id res chain seq x y z
N MET A 1 24.95 25.31 23.12
CA MET A 1 25.80 25.00 21.96
C MET A 1 25.01 24.05 21.05
N TRP A 2 24.21 24.58 20.12
CA TRP A 2 23.37 23.77 19.24
C TRP A 2 24.20 23.25 18.06
N ARG A 3 24.62 21.98 18.11
CA ARG A 3 25.32 21.33 17.00
C ARG A 3 24.31 21.01 15.89
N PHE A 4 24.29 21.82 14.85
CA PHE A 4 23.70 21.42 13.57
C PHE A 4 24.62 20.38 12.92
N GLN A 5 24.40 19.09 13.25
CA GLN A 5 24.93 18.00 12.45
C GLN A 5 24.18 17.98 11.13
N TYR A 6 24.80 18.50 10.07
CA TYR A 6 24.42 18.18 8.70
C TYR A 6 24.95 16.77 8.45
N GLY A 7 24.13 15.76 8.75
CA GLY A 7 24.42 14.38 8.37
C GLY A 7 24.57 14.32 6.85
N GLN A 8 25.59 13.64 6.36
CA GLN A 8 25.75 13.42 4.92
C GLN A 8 24.47 12.84 4.35
N LEU A 9 23.92 13.49 3.32
CA LEU A 9 22.76 13.00 2.58
C LEU A 9 23.19 11.78 1.76
N ASN A 10 23.20 10.62 2.40
CA ASN A 10 23.34 9.36 1.70
C ASN A 10 22.01 9.07 0.99
N THR A 11 22.00 9.16 -0.34
CA THR A 11 20.79 8.95 -1.16
C THR A 11 20.09 7.63 -0.82
N GLY A 12 20.85 6.57 -0.54
CA GLY A 12 20.29 5.29 -0.13
C GLY A 12 19.53 5.35 1.20
N ALA A 13 20.03 6.13 2.16
CA ALA A 13 19.35 6.33 3.44
C ALA A 13 18.05 7.12 3.28
N VAL A 14 18.05 8.16 2.43
CA VAL A 14 16.84 8.95 2.13
C VAL A 14 15.78 8.09 1.43
N ILE A 15 16.18 7.26 0.47
CA ILE A 15 15.27 6.34 -0.21
C ILE A 15 14.66 5.35 0.79
N MET A 16 15.47 4.79 1.69
CA MET A 16 14.99 3.88 2.73
C MET A 16 14.05 4.57 3.72
N GLU A 17 14.29 5.83 4.07
CA GLU A 17 13.39 6.62 4.91
C GLU A 17 12.06 6.91 4.22
N VAL A 18 12.10 7.28 2.94
CA VAL A 18 10.89 7.50 2.12
C VAL A 18 10.08 6.20 1.99
N LEU A 19 10.73 5.08 1.70
CA LEU A 19 10.07 3.77 1.63
C LEU A 19 9.53 3.32 2.99
N GLY A 20 10.31 3.47 4.06
CA GLY A 20 9.90 3.18 5.42
C GLY A 20 8.67 3.99 5.84
N SER A 21 8.64 5.28 5.49
CA SER A 21 7.47 6.13 5.74
C SER A 21 6.22 5.68 4.99
N LEU A 22 6.37 5.18 3.76
CA LEU A 22 5.28 4.62 2.96
C LEU A 22 4.76 3.29 3.53
N LEU A 23 5.66 2.48 4.09
CA LEU A 23 5.33 1.22 4.75
C LEU A 23 4.84 1.37 6.20
N GLY A 24 4.75 2.60 6.71
CA GLY A 24 4.35 2.86 8.10
C GLY A 24 5.42 2.51 9.14
N GLN A 25 6.67 2.33 8.74
CA GLN A 25 7.81 2.01 9.61
C GLN A 25 8.36 3.22 10.39
N GLY A 26 7.68 4.37 10.28
CA GLY A 26 8.01 5.61 10.99
C GLY A 26 9.08 6.46 10.28
N LEU A 27 9.05 7.76 10.54
CA LEU A 27 10.07 8.70 10.09
C LEU A 27 11.20 8.73 11.12
N TYR A 28 12.27 7.98 10.87
CA TYR A 28 13.49 7.99 11.70
C TYR A 28 14.42 9.11 11.25
N GLY A 29 14.03 10.37 11.51
CA GLY A 29 14.83 11.51 11.05
C GLY A 29 14.23 12.86 11.43
N ARG A 30 15.11 13.84 11.68
CA ARG A 30 14.76 15.22 12.06
C ARG A 30 13.73 15.78 11.06
N LEU A 31 12.50 15.99 11.52
CA LEU A 31 11.48 16.71 10.76
C LEU A 31 12.02 18.08 10.38
N SER A 32 12.05 18.36 9.08
CA SER A 32 12.53 19.63 8.56
C SER A 32 11.63 20.77 9.03
N THR A 33 12.21 21.83 9.58
CA THR A 33 11.47 23.00 10.11
C THR A 33 10.79 23.86 9.02
N SER A 34 10.98 23.53 7.74
CA SER A 34 10.41 24.29 6.62
C SER A 34 8.95 23.90 6.35
N ARG A 35 8.06 24.89 6.23
CA ARG A 35 6.63 24.70 5.90
C ARG A 35 6.42 23.94 4.58
N SER A 36 7.28 24.17 3.59
CA SER A 36 7.21 23.47 2.30
C SER A 36 7.43 21.97 2.46
N ASN A 37 8.39 21.57 3.30
CA ASN A 37 8.67 20.16 3.58
C ASN A 37 7.53 19.51 4.37
N HIS A 38 6.86 20.23 5.26
CA HIS A 38 5.65 19.72 5.93
C HIS A 38 4.52 19.44 4.93
N MET A 39 4.26 20.34 3.98
CA MET A 39 3.26 20.12 2.94
C MET A 39 3.60 18.90 2.07
N LEU A 40 4.88 18.76 1.69
CA LEU A 40 5.36 17.62 0.92
C LEU A 40 5.18 16.31 1.68
N VAL A 41 5.62 16.23 2.94
CA VAL A 41 5.46 15.04 3.78
C VAL A 41 3.97 14.74 4.02
N ALA A 42 3.13 15.74 4.29
CA ALA A 42 1.70 15.54 4.46
C ALA A 42 1.05 14.96 3.20
N SER A 43 1.37 15.51 2.02
CA SER A 43 0.87 14.97 0.74
C SER A 43 1.35 13.54 0.48
N TRP A 44 2.60 13.24 0.86
CA TRP A 44 3.19 11.90 0.74
C TRP A 44 2.49 10.88 1.64
N LEU A 45 2.17 11.26 2.88
CA LEU A 45 1.44 10.40 3.80
C LEU A 45 0.01 10.12 3.33
N VAL A 46 -0.69 11.14 2.81
CA VAL A 46 -2.02 10.96 2.19
C VAL A 46 -1.93 9.99 1.01
N PHE A 47 -0.94 10.15 0.14
CA PHE A 47 -0.68 9.22 -0.96
C PHE A 47 -0.45 7.79 -0.44
N GLY A 48 0.39 7.61 0.58
CA GLY A 48 0.65 6.31 1.19
C GLY A 48 -0.60 5.62 1.73
N VAL A 49 -1.52 6.38 2.35
CA VAL A 49 -2.81 5.87 2.84
C VAL A 49 -3.70 5.38 1.69
N VAL A 50 -3.80 6.16 0.61
CA VAL A 50 -4.62 5.79 -0.57
C VAL A 50 -4.10 4.52 -1.22
N VAL A 51 -2.78 4.45 -1.48
CA VAL A 51 -2.14 3.28 -2.08
C VAL A 51 -2.29 2.04 -1.21
N SER A 52 -2.04 2.16 0.09
CA SER A 52 -2.16 1.05 1.03
C SER A 52 -3.58 0.51 1.12
N THR A 53 -4.56 1.41 1.15
CA THR A 53 -5.99 1.04 1.21
C THR A 53 -6.43 0.36 -0.09
N GLY A 54 -6.04 0.91 -1.24
CA GLY A 54 -6.33 0.33 -2.55
C GLY A 54 -5.74 -1.08 -2.69
N TYR A 55 -4.47 -1.25 -2.34
CA TYR A 55 -3.80 -2.55 -2.38
C TYR A 55 -4.50 -3.59 -1.49
N ARG A 56 -4.81 -3.22 -0.24
CA ARG A 56 -5.54 -4.11 0.68
C ARG A 56 -6.93 -4.46 0.14
N GLY A 57 -7.63 -3.51 -0.44
CA GLY A 57 -8.95 -3.74 -1.05
C GLY A 57 -8.88 -4.74 -2.21
N SER A 58 -7.94 -4.57 -3.14
CA SER A 58 -7.72 -5.51 -4.26
C SER A 58 -7.32 -6.90 -3.76
N LEU A 59 -6.48 -6.96 -2.73
CA LEU A 59 -6.05 -8.21 -2.13
C LEU A 59 -7.23 -8.94 -1.46
N ILE A 60 -8.06 -8.22 -0.70
CA ILE A 60 -9.28 -8.77 -0.11
C ILE A 60 -10.19 -9.30 -1.22
N ALA A 61 -10.47 -8.52 -2.27
CA ALA A 61 -11.32 -8.97 -3.38
C ALA A 61 -10.80 -10.27 -4.01
N SER A 62 -9.48 -10.35 -4.22
CA SER A 62 -8.82 -11.53 -4.80
C SER A 62 -8.91 -12.76 -3.91
N LEU A 63 -8.90 -12.59 -2.59
CA LEU A 63 -9.00 -13.69 -1.62
C LEU A 63 -10.46 -14.06 -1.31
N THR A 64 -11.39 -13.11 -1.41
CA THR A 64 -12.80 -13.32 -1.06
C THR A 64 -13.64 -13.84 -2.21
N LEU A 65 -13.20 -13.76 -3.46
CA LEU A 65 -13.93 -14.36 -4.57
C LEU A 65 -13.87 -15.90 -4.41
N PRO A 66 -14.97 -16.56 -4.02
CA PRO A 66 -14.99 -18.01 -4.05
C PRO A 66 -14.89 -18.42 -5.52
N ARG A 67 -14.04 -19.40 -5.84
CA ARG A 67 -14.16 -20.09 -7.14
C ARG A 67 -15.50 -20.78 -7.16
N GLN A 68 -16.48 -20.13 -7.78
CA GLN A 68 -17.76 -20.76 -8.03
C GLN A 68 -17.52 -21.96 -8.95
N PRO A 69 -18.05 -23.14 -8.61
CA PRO A 69 -18.09 -24.23 -9.57
C PRO A 69 -18.81 -23.73 -10.83
N PRO A 70 -18.38 -24.16 -12.03
CA PRO A 70 -19.04 -23.78 -13.26
C PRO A 70 -20.54 -24.08 -13.11
N ARG A 71 -21.36 -23.03 -13.24
CA ARG A 71 -22.81 -23.18 -13.23
C ARG A 71 -23.16 -23.83 -14.56
N PRO A 72 -24.02 -24.87 -14.60
CA PRO A 72 -24.44 -25.44 -15.88
C PRO A 72 -25.15 -24.36 -16.69
N GLU A 73 -24.57 -23.95 -17.82
CA GLU A 73 -25.11 -22.87 -18.67
C GLU A 73 -25.97 -23.43 -19.82
N THR A 74 -25.81 -24.73 -20.10
CA THR A 74 -26.54 -25.49 -21.12
C THR A 74 -27.47 -26.54 -20.51
N VAL A 75 -28.53 -26.86 -21.25
CA VAL A 75 -29.55 -27.84 -20.83
C VAL A 75 -28.95 -29.22 -20.60
N GLU A 76 -27.94 -29.62 -21.38
CA GLU A 76 -27.22 -30.89 -21.20
C GLU A 76 -26.43 -30.96 -19.87
N GLU A 77 -25.78 -29.86 -19.48
CA GLU A 77 -25.05 -29.78 -18.21
C GLU A 77 -26.00 -29.83 -17.00
N LEU A 78 -27.22 -29.31 -17.13
CA LEU A 78 -28.28 -29.39 -16.12
C LEU A 78 -28.79 -30.82 -15.90
N VAL A 79 -29.02 -31.59 -16.98
CA VAL A 79 -29.47 -32.99 -16.89
C VAL A 79 -28.41 -33.85 -16.20
N THR A 80 -27.15 -33.68 -16.60
CA THR A 80 -26.01 -34.40 -16.04
C THR A 80 -25.81 -34.12 -14.54
N ALA A 81 -26.15 -32.91 -14.09
CA ALA A 81 -26.07 -32.52 -12.67
C ALA A 81 -27.22 -33.06 -11.81
N VAL A 82 -28.37 -33.38 -12.41
CA VAL A 82 -29.57 -33.91 -11.70
C VAL A 82 -29.56 -35.44 -11.62
N GLU A 83 -28.95 -36.14 -12.59
CA GLU A 83 -28.84 -37.60 -12.60
C GLU A 83 -27.80 -38.17 -11.63
N ARG A 84 -27.02 -37.30 -10.96
CA ARG A 84 -26.00 -37.67 -9.97
C ARG A 84 -26.50 -37.53 -8.54
#